data_AF-A0A3D2MPN4-F1
#
_entry.id   AF-A0A3D2MPN4-F1
#
_cell.length_a   1.000
_cell.length_b   1.000
_cell.length_c   1.000
_cell.angle_alpha   90.00
_cell.angle_beta   90.00
_cell.angle_gamma   90.00
#
_symmetry.space_group_name_H-M   'P 1'
#
loop_
_entity.id
_entity.type
_entity.pdbx_description
1 polymer ?
#
loop_
_entity_poly.entity_id
_entity_poly.type
_entity_poly.pdbx_seq_one_letter_code
_entity_poly.pdbx_strand_id
1 'polypeptide(L)'
;MATILIVEDQPENQSLYADIVYRVQRELGLTIQLRSASDFENAQIALEHGLEETEEGPLLILLDMEIPFKGRKDKRAGYRLMQQYREHFVSSYWVPLTANIAWHEKDLSGETPLFDDLYKLQPFDVFSKGSTNELKDIVRRALRLHIERTETRSQEAVTTLPEAIIKFDDSLYAMSDYKLYHEIRSAAENTRSILLFGEPGTGKTLTARLMHYYSDRRDNHFRIVDSMIEASELEQMLFPSSKRADDDSLLGQAQGGTLYIADFDRMGKQDNEESQRLQRKLLHYLKYRKYDVRIIGGINRSRKGFPIFSRFLPELLDTMIPLDLPSLRERKDDIPLLIEIFLEQFNRQRKKQSERKRFIDLQKIYEILQVQDWRHGNIAQLRIAIEEVLFKTPSMSVTADDFRVVLEAHGDEYVRDNAPVSAETDEKRQAKVTKPPLIITDEDLRRFGIR
;
A
#
# COMPACT_ATOMS: atom_id res chain seq x y z
N MET A 1 14.36 0.21 -13.18
CA MET A 1 14.66 0.03 -14.61
C MET A 1 14.41 -1.44 -14.91
N ALA A 2 13.54 -1.75 -15.87
CA ALA A 2 13.08 -3.13 -16.11
C ALA A 2 13.59 -3.66 -17.45
N THR A 3 13.97 -4.94 -17.50
CA THR A 3 14.46 -5.58 -18.73
C THR A 3 13.31 -6.29 -19.44
N ILE A 4 13.22 -6.20 -20.77
CA ILE A 4 12.28 -6.96 -21.60
C ILE A 4 13.08 -7.71 -22.66
N LEU A 5 12.76 -8.99 -22.84
CA LEU A 5 13.36 -9.85 -23.84
C LEU A 5 12.34 -10.14 -24.95
N ILE A 6 12.73 -9.90 -26.21
CA ILE A 6 11.95 -10.27 -27.39
C ILE A 6 12.70 -11.38 -28.13
N VAL A 7 12.11 -12.58 -28.16
CA VAL A 7 12.62 -13.74 -28.88
C VAL A 7 11.75 -13.96 -30.11
N GLU A 8 12.24 -13.55 -31.28
CA GLU A 8 11.51 -13.52 -32.55
C GLU A 8 12.55 -13.54 -33.68
N ASP A 9 12.42 -14.48 -34.62
CA ASP A 9 13.41 -14.67 -35.69
C ASP A 9 13.20 -13.74 -36.90
N GLN A 10 11.97 -13.24 -37.09
CA GLN A 10 11.65 -12.32 -38.19
C GLN A 10 11.97 -10.86 -37.79
N PRO A 11 12.91 -10.17 -38.46
CA PRO A 11 13.31 -8.82 -38.06
C PRO A 11 12.18 -7.78 -38.09
N GLU A 12 11.19 -7.96 -38.97
CA GLU A 12 10.01 -7.09 -39.09
C GLU A 12 9.11 -7.20 -37.85
N ASN A 13 8.79 -8.44 -37.43
CA ASN A 13 8.04 -8.69 -36.19
C ASN A 13 8.81 -8.20 -34.96
N GLN A 14 10.10 -8.50 -34.88
CA GLN A 14 10.95 -8.08 -33.76
C GLN A 14 10.97 -6.55 -33.62
N SER A 15 11.06 -5.82 -34.74
CA SER A 15 11.00 -4.35 -34.79
C SER A 15 9.61 -3.81 -34.41
N LEU A 16 8.53 -4.45 -34.88
CA LEU A 16 7.15 -4.10 -34.54
C LEU A 16 6.87 -4.26 -33.04
N TYR A 17 7.32 -5.37 -32.45
CA TYR A 17 7.13 -5.64 -31.03
C TYR A 17 7.97 -4.67 -30.16
N ALA A 18 9.18 -4.33 -30.60
CA ALA A 18 10.00 -3.29 -29.96
C ALA A 18 9.30 -1.92 -29.97
N ASP A 19 8.72 -1.48 -31.09
CA ASP A 19 7.99 -0.22 -31.16
C ASP A 19 6.73 -0.21 -30.27
N ILE A 20 5.98 -1.33 -30.22
CA ILE A 20 4.85 -1.49 -29.29
C ILE A 20 5.31 -1.33 -27.84
N VAL A 21 6.40 -1.99 -27.44
CA VAL A 21 7.01 -1.85 -26.11
C VAL A 21 7.42 -0.41 -25.83
N TYR A 22 8.11 0.27 -26.76
CA TYR A 22 8.52 1.68 -26.58
C TYR A 22 7.34 2.65 -26.46
N ARG A 23 6.24 2.42 -27.19
CA ARG A 23 5.01 3.23 -27.06
C ARG A 23 4.39 3.06 -25.68
N VAL A 24 4.24 1.83 -25.20
CA VAL A 24 3.68 1.56 -23.86
C VAL A 24 4.62 2.06 -22.75
N GLN A 25 5.94 1.93 -22.93
CA GLN A 25 6.94 2.52 -22.02
C GLN A 25 6.72 4.02 -21.85
N ARG A 26 6.53 4.76 -22.96
CA ARG A 26 6.26 6.20 -22.94
C ARG A 26 4.90 6.53 -22.33
N GLU A 27 3.85 5.74 -22.62
CA GLU A 27 2.52 5.89 -22.00
C GLU A 27 2.58 5.74 -20.46
N LEU A 28 3.50 4.93 -19.93
CA LEU A 28 3.61 4.62 -18.50
C LEU A 28 4.80 5.31 -17.79
N GLY A 29 5.58 6.14 -18.48
CA GLY A 29 6.73 6.86 -17.89
C GLY A 29 7.89 5.96 -17.44
N LEU A 30 7.99 4.72 -17.92
CA LEU A 30 8.97 3.74 -17.45
C LEU A 30 10.35 3.88 -18.12
N THR A 31 11.40 3.41 -17.44
CA THR A 31 12.71 3.14 -18.06
C THR A 31 12.88 1.64 -18.27
N ILE A 32 12.82 1.22 -19.53
CA ILE A 32 12.96 -0.17 -19.96
C ILE A 32 14.26 -0.37 -20.73
N GLN A 33 14.95 -1.49 -20.48
CA GLN A 33 16.03 -2.00 -21.31
C GLN A 33 15.48 -3.12 -22.19
N LEU A 34 15.57 -2.95 -23.51
CA LEU A 34 15.20 -3.98 -24.46
C LEU A 34 16.41 -4.89 -24.77
N ARG A 35 16.22 -6.21 -24.71
CA ARG A 35 17.12 -7.22 -25.27
C ARG A 35 16.35 -8.01 -26.34
N SER A 36 17.03 -8.50 -27.36
CA SER A 36 16.41 -9.36 -28.39
C SER A 36 17.27 -10.57 -28.74
N ALA A 37 16.61 -11.62 -29.22
CA ALA A 37 17.22 -12.85 -29.72
C ALA A 37 16.45 -13.38 -30.94
N SER A 38 17.18 -13.96 -31.90
CA SER A 38 16.66 -14.49 -33.17
C SER A 38 16.43 -16.00 -33.19
N ASP A 39 16.91 -16.72 -32.17
CA ASP A 39 17.01 -18.17 -32.14
C ASP A 39 17.13 -18.67 -30.70
N PHE A 40 16.99 -19.98 -30.53
CA PHE A 40 16.99 -20.65 -29.22
C PHE A 40 18.32 -20.44 -28.48
N GLU A 41 19.44 -20.60 -29.16
CA GLU A 41 20.78 -20.50 -28.57
C GLU A 41 21.08 -19.07 -28.04
N ASN A 42 20.77 -18.03 -28.81
CA ASN A 42 20.91 -16.64 -28.35
C ASN A 42 19.88 -16.28 -27.26
N ALA A 43 18.67 -16.84 -27.31
CA ALA A 43 17.68 -16.63 -26.25
C ALA A 43 18.09 -17.31 -24.94
N GLN A 44 18.66 -18.51 -25.01
CA GLN A 44 19.25 -19.21 -23.89
C GLN A 44 20.38 -18.37 -23.26
N ILE A 45 21.33 -17.88 -24.05
CA ILE A 45 22.42 -17.02 -23.55
C ILE A 45 21.87 -15.75 -22.88
N ALA A 46 20.86 -15.11 -23.48
CA ALA A 46 20.23 -13.91 -22.91
C ALA A 46 19.51 -14.16 -21.57
N LEU A 47 18.99 -15.37 -21.36
CA LEU A 47 18.36 -15.80 -20.11
C LEU A 47 19.40 -16.22 -19.07
N GLU A 48 20.41 -17.00 -19.43
CA GLU A 48 21.51 -17.44 -18.55
C GLU A 48 22.32 -16.25 -18.02
N HIS A 49 22.66 -15.29 -18.88
CA HIS A 49 23.33 -14.03 -18.47
C HIS A 49 22.45 -13.17 -17.53
N GLY A 50 21.13 -13.36 -17.57
CA GLY A 50 20.19 -12.75 -16.61
C GLY A 50 20.18 -13.42 -15.24
N LEU A 51 20.63 -14.68 -15.13
CA LEU A 51 20.84 -15.36 -13.85
C LEU A 51 22.15 -14.93 -13.19
N GLU A 52 23.19 -14.62 -13.97
CA GLU A 52 24.54 -14.31 -13.46
C GLU A 52 24.73 -12.86 -13.01
N GLU A 53 24.10 -11.87 -13.66
CA GLU A 53 24.36 -10.44 -13.37
C GLU A 53 23.51 -9.82 -12.25
N THR A 54 22.23 -10.18 -12.14
CA THR A 54 21.25 -9.37 -11.41
C THR A 54 20.37 -10.12 -10.40
N GLU A 55 20.39 -11.45 -10.36
CA GLU A 55 19.40 -12.35 -9.70
C GLU A 55 17.91 -12.13 -10.09
N GLU A 56 17.54 -10.95 -10.61
CA GLU A 56 16.24 -10.67 -11.24
C GLU A 56 16.34 -10.78 -12.77
N GLY A 57 15.51 -11.66 -13.36
CA GLY A 57 15.44 -11.88 -14.81
C GLY A 57 14.62 -10.83 -15.58
N PRO A 58 14.40 -11.05 -16.90
CA PRO A 58 13.58 -10.16 -17.71
C PRO A 58 12.14 -10.07 -17.16
N LEU A 59 11.61 -8.87 -17.02
CA LEU A 59 10.26 -8.62 -16.53
C LEU A 59 9.18 -9.23 -17.44
N LEU A 60 9.34 -9.04 -18.75
CA LEU A 60 8.44 -9.51 -19.79
C LEU A 60 9.28 -10.22 -20.85
N ILE A 61 8.83 -11.40 -21.24
CA ILE A 61 9.45 -12.22 -22.28
C ILE A 61 8.38 -12.44 -23.36
N LEU A 62 8.56 -11.78 -24.51
CA LEU A 62 7.77 -12.04 -25.72
C LEU A 62 8.48 -13.14 -26.50
N LEU A 63 7.86 -14.30 -26.66
CA LEU A 63 8.52 -15.51 -27.14
C LEU A 63 7.75 -16.14 -28.31
N ASP A 64 8.28 -16.05 -29.52
CA ASP A 64 7.77 -16.88 -30.63
C ASP A 64 7.95 -18.36 -30.31
N MET A 65 6.89 -19.12 -30.53
CA MET A 65 6.88 -20.57 -30.30
C MET A 65 7.68 -21.33 -31.35
N GLU A 66 7.78 -20.78 -32.57
CA GLU A 66 8.47 -21.39 -33.72
C GLU A 66 9.76 -20.63 -34.06
N ILE A 67 10.81 -20.80 -33.25
CA ILE A 67 12.13 -20.18 -33.49
C ILE A 67 13.15 -21.18 -34.04
N PRO A 68 14.25 -20.71 -34.66
CA PRO A 68 15.38 -21.58 -35.02
C PRO A 68 16.00 -22.26 -33.79
N PHE A 69 16.30 -23.55 -33.91
CA PHE A 69 17.09 -24.34 -32.98
C PHE A 69 18.05 -25.22 -33.79
N LYS A 70 19.34 -25.22 -33.46
CA LYS A 70 20.39 -25.93 -34.22
C LYS A 70 20.35 -25.62 -35.72
N GLY A 71 20.06 -24.36 -36.07
CA GLY A 71 20.02 -23.86 -37.44
C GLY A 71 18.80 -24.26 -38.28
N ARG A 72 17.69 -24.73 -37.66
CA ARG A 72 16.42 -25.03 -38.36
C ARG A 72 15.23 -24.49 -37.57
N LYS A 73 14.20 -23.99 -38.25
CA LYS A 73 12.88 -23.68 -37.64
C LYS A 73 12.35 -24.93 -36.91
N ASP A 74 11.99 -24.78 -35.65
CA ASP A 74 11.44 -25.86 -34.82
C ASP A 74 10.22 -25.32 -34.02
N LYS A 75 9.04 -25.89 -34.31
CA LYS A 75 7.74 -25.53 -33.70
C LYS A 75 7.67 -25.77 -32.19
N ARG A 76 8.67 -26.42 -31.61
CA ARG A 76 8.82 -26.69 -30.18
C ARG A 76 9.93 -25.89 -29.52
N ALA A 77 10.74 -25.15 -30.26
CA ALA A 77 11.89 -24.45 -29.68
C ALA A 77 11.47 -23.44 -28.60
N GLY A 78 10.46 -22.60 -28.87
CA GLY A 78 9.95 -21.67 -27.86
C GLY A 78 9.31 -22.39 -26.67
N TYR A 79 8.55 -23.46 -26.91
CA TYR A 79 7.99 -24.29 -25.82
C TYR A 79 9.08 -24.88 -24.92
N ARG A 80 10.14 -25.47 -25.50
CA ARG A 80 11.26 -26.04 -24.72
C ARG A 80 12.00 -24.96 -23.91
N LEU A 81 12.19 -23.77 -24.51
CA LEU A 81 12.84 -22.65 -23.82
C LEU A 81 12.01 -22.20 -22.60
N MET A 82 10.69 -22.03 -22.77
CA MET A 82 9.79 -21.73 -21.66
C MET A 82 9.80 -22.86 -20.63
N GLN A 83 9.69 -24.13 -21.04
CA GLN A 83 9.70 -25.28 -20.13
C GLN A 83 10.98 -25.34 -19.26
N GLN A 84 12.14 -24.99 -19.84
CA GLN A 84 13.43 -25.02 -19.15
C GLN A 84 13.65 -23.83 -18.19
N TYR A 85 13.18 -22.63 -18.56
CA TYR A 85 13.51 -21.38 -17.84
C TYR A 85 12.35 -20.77 -17.05
N ARG A 86 11.10 -21.21 -17.24
CA ARG A 86 9.91 -20.66 -16.55
C ARG A 86 10.00 -20.77 -15.02
N GLU A 87 10.51 -21.87 -14.50
CA GLU A 87 10.67 -22.11 -13.06
C GLU A 87 11.81 -21.28 -12.44
N HIS A 88 12.84 -20.96 -13.22
CA HIS A 88 13.91 -20.05 -12.81
C HIS A 88 13.44 -18.59 -12.79
N PHE A 89 12.45 -18.26 -13.63
CA PHE A 89 11.89 -16.91 -13.79
C PHE A 89 10.40 -16.87 -13.45
N VAL A 90 10.06 -17.23 -12.20
CA VAL A 90 8.68 -17.29 -11.69
C VAL A 90 7.97 -15.95 -11.77
N SER A 91 8.67 -14.86 -11.44
CA SER A 91 8.16 -13.49 -11.38
C SER A 91 7.94 -12.83 -12.75
N SER A 92 8.59 -13.37 -13.79
CA SER A 92 8.54 -12.86 -15.17
C SER A 92 7.20 -13.15 -15.83
N TYR A 93 6.72 -12.21 -16.64
CA TYR A 93 5.56 -12.39 -17.50
C TYR A 93 6.00 -13.04 -18.81
N TRP A 94 5.64 -14.31 -19.00
CA TRP A 94 5.91 -15.05 -20.22
C TRP A 94 4.72 -14.94 -21.18
N VAL A 95 4.94 -14.41 -22.38
CA VAL A 95 3.92 -14.25 -23.42
C VAL A 95 4.34 -15.00 -24.69
N PRO A 96 3.89 -16.26 -24.85
CA PRO A 96 3.95 -16.99 -26.11
C PRO A 96 3.31 -16.19 -27.26
N LEU A 97 4.02 -16.10 -28.38
CA LEU A 97 3.55 -15.54 -29.64
C LEU A 97 3.32 -16.71 -30.61
N THR A 98 2.12 -16.82 -31.18
CA THR A 98 1.75 -17.93 -32.07
C THR A 98 1.05 -17.44 -33.32
N ALA A 99 1.34 -18.04 -34.47
CA ALA A 99 0.75 -17.66 -35.76
C ALA A 99 -0.64 -18.28 -36.01
N ASN A 100 -1.12 -19.19 -35.15
CA ASN A 100 -2.37 -19.89 -35.37
C ASN A 100 -3.04 -20.27 -34.03
N ILE A 101 -4.33 -19.96 -33.87
CA ILE A 101 -5.13 -20.34 -32.69
C ILE A 101 -5.63 -21.78 -32.80
N ALA A 102 -5.50 -22.42 -33.97
CA ALA A 102 -5.97 -23.78 -34.25
C ALA A 102 -5.12 -24.91 -33.59
N TRP A 103 -4.85 -24.80 -32.30
CA TRP A 103 -4.30 -25.87 -31.45
C TRP A 103 -5.39 -26.84 -30.93
N HIS A 104 -6.58 -26.82 -31.55
CA HIS A 104 -7.76 -27.56 -31.11
C HIS A 104 -7.90 -28.96 -31.73
N GLU A 105 -7.16 -29.27 -32.79
CA GLU A 105 -7.13 -30.63 -33.35
C GLU A 105 -5.99 -31.43 -32.73
N LYS A 106 -6.26 -32.71 -32.42
CA LYS A 106 -5.21 -33.65 -31.97
C LYS A 106 -4.17 -33.78 -33.07
N ASP A 107 -3.01 -33.18 -32.88
CA ASP A 107 -1.84 -33.43 -33.71
C ASP A 107 -1.35 -34.87 -33.48
N LEU A 108 -1.91 -35.80 -34.26
CA LEU A 108 -1.58 -37.23 -34.23
C LEU A 108 -0.13 -37.52 -34.65
N SER A 109 0.59 -36.55 -35.23
CA SER A 109 2.03 -36.68 -35.50
C SER A 109 2.87 -36.59 -34.23
N GLY A 110 2.35 -35.92 -33.20
CA GLY A 110 3.11 -35.61 -31.99
C GLY A 110 4.30 -34.70 -32.25
N GLU A 111 4.28 -33.83 -33.27
CA GLU A 111 5.35 -32.87 -33.58
C GLU A 111 5.15 -31.49 -32.92
N THR A 112 3.91 -31.10 -32.64
CA THR A 112 3.55 -29.82 -31.97
C THR A 112 3.17 -30.09 -30.50
N PRO A 113 3.45 -29.22 -29.50
CA PRO A 113 2.87 -29.37 -28.15
C PRO A 113 1.34 -29.25 -28.20
N LEU A 114 0.57 -29.85 -27.29
CA LEU A 114 -0.86 -29.49 -27.25
C LEU A 114 -1.03 -28.11 -26.58
N PHE A 115 -2.12 -27.42 -26.92
CA PHE A 115 -2.50 -26.15 -26.26
C PHE A 115 -2.48 -26.32 -24.73
N ASP A 116 -3.07 -27.41 -24.26
CA ASP A 116 -3.12 -27.79 -22.84
C ASP A 116 -1.71 -27.91 -22.20
N ASP A 117 -0.68 -28.31 -22.96
CA ASP A 117 0.69 -28.41 -22.45
C ASP A 117 1.32 -27.02 -22.28
N LEU A 118 1.03 -26.07 -23.17
CA LEU A 118 1.48 -24.68 -23.00
C LEU A 118 0.81 -24.03 -21.79
N TYR A 119 -0.49 -24.24 -21.58
CA TYR A 119 -1.19 -23.69 -20.42
C TYR A 119 -0.76 -24.32 -19.08
N LYS A 120 -0.24 -25.56 -19.06
CA LYS A 120 0.41 -26.14 -17.86
C LYS A 120 1.64 -25.35 -17.41
N LEU A 121 2.34 -24.67 -18.32
CA LEU A 121 3.48 -23.79 -17.99
C LEU A 121 3.05 -22.41 -17.45
N GLN A 122 1.74 -22.16 -17.31
CA GLN A 122 1.15 -20.93 -16.77
C GLN A 122 1.76 -19.66 -17.41
N PRO A 123 1.57 -19.46 -18.73
CA PRO A 123 1.92 -18.20 -19.39
C PRO A 123 1.09 -17.05 -18.80
N PHE A 124 1.62 -15.85 -18.87
CA PHE A 124 0.92 -14.64 -18.43
C PHE A 124 -0.27 -14.30 -19.34
N ASP A 125 -0.04 -14.41 -20.65
CA ASP A 125 -1.04 -14.25 -21.70
C ASP A 125 -0.53 -14.97 -22.96
N VAL A 126 -1.37 -15.20 -23.97
CA VAL A 126 -0.95 -15.83 -25.24
C VAL A 126 -1.36 -14.93 -26.41
N PHE A 127 -0.40 -14.46 -27.19
CA PHE A 127 -0.66 -13.56 -28.30
C PHE A 127 -0.76 -14.31 -29.64
N SER A 128 -1.91 -14.18 -30.31
CA SER A 128 -2.04 -14.61 -31.70
C SER A 128 -1.52 -13.53 -32.65
N LYS A 129 -0.47 -13.83 -33.42
CA LYS A 129 0.13 -12.91 -34.40
C LYS A 129 -0.93 -12.41 -35.39
N GLY A 130 -1.36 -11.16 -35.24
CA GLY A 130 -2.36 -10.52 -36.09
C GLY A 130 -2.77 -9.12 -35.61
N SER A 131 -3.23 -8.99 -34.37
CA SER A 131 -3.73 -7.71 -33.83
C SER A 131 -2.65 -6.95 -33.05
N THR A 132 -2.11 -5.86 -33.60
CA THR A 132 -1.11 -5.04 -32.90
C THR A 132 -1.65 -4.34 -31.65
N ASN A 133 -2.97 -4.05 -31.62
CA ASN A 133 -3.64 -3.49 -30.44
C ASN A 133 -3.71 -4.50 -29.29
N GLU A 134 -3.96 -5.78 -29.59
CA GLU A 134 -4.03 -6.84 -28.59
C GLU A 134 -2.67 -7.03 -27.90
N LEU A 135 -1.57 -7.12 -28.67
CA LEU A 135 -0.23 -7.17 -28.07
C LEU A 135 0.09 -5.92 -27.26
N LYS A 136 -0.33 -4.72 -27.72
CA LYS A 136 -0.17 -3.48 -26.96
C LYS A 136 -0.88 -3.52 -25.61
N ASP A 137 -2.08 -4.10 -25.57
CA ASP A 137 -2.85 -4.25 -24.34
C ASP A 137 -2.23 -5.29 -23.39
N ILE A 138 -1.74 -6.42 -23.91
CA ILE A 138 -0.98 -7.43 -23.13
C ILE A 138 0.28 -6.80 -22.50
N VAL A 139 1.09 -6.10 -23.30
CA VAL A 139 2.31 -5.41 -22.83
C VAL A 139 1.96 -4.34 -21.78
N ARG A 140 0.88 -3.57 -21.98
CA ARG A 140 0.42 -2.59 -20.98
C ARG A 140 -0.04 -3.26 -19.69
N ARG A 141 -0.70 -4.42 -19.76
CA ARG A 141 -1.13 -5.20 -18.59
C ARG A 141 0.08 -5.66 -17.77
N ALA A 142 1.07 -6.27 -18.43
CA ALA A 142 2.32 -6.72 -17.79
C ALA A 142 3.08 -5.57 -17.12
N LEU A 143 3.20 -4.43 -17.81
CA LEU A 143 3.92 -3.26 -17.30
C LEU A 143 3.17 -2.52 -16.19
N ARG A 144 1.83 -2.46 -16.21
CA ARG A 144 1.04 -1.95 -15.08
C ARG A 144 1.15 -2.85 -13.86
N LEU A 145 1.01 -4.16 -14.03
CA LEU A 145 1.23 -5.11 -12.93
C LEU A 145 2.67 -5.07 -12.40
N HIS A 146 3.66 -4.69 -13.21
CA HIS A 146 5.00 -4.38 -12.69
C HIS A 146 5.02 -3.12 -11.85
N ILE A 147 4.43 -2.02 -12.32
CA ILE A 147 4.30 -0.76 -11.54
C ILE A 147 3.61 -1.06 -10.21
N GLU A 148 2.42 -1.65 -10.24
CA GLU A 148 1.64 -2.04 -9.07
C GLU A 148 2.42 -2.99 -8.16
N ARG A 149 3.15 -3.99 -8.71
CA ARG A 149 4.04 -4.83 -7.91
C ARG A 149 5.24 -4.08 -7.35
N THR A 150 5.82 -3.10 -8.04
CA THR A 150 6.95 -2.31 -7.51
C THR A 150 6.50 -1.28 -6.49
N GLU A 151 5.30 -0.71 -6.63
CA GLU A 151 4.66 0.17 -5.66
C GLU A 151 4.24 -0.64 -4.43
N THR A 152 3.60 -1.80 -4.62
CA THR A 152 3.29 -2.76 -3.54
C THR A 152 4.58 -3.25 -2.88
N ARG A 153 5.63 -3.61 -3.64
CA ARG A 153 6.95 -4.03 -3.14
C ARG A 153 7.79 -2.87 -2.56
N SER A 154 7.33 -1.63 -2.72
CA SER A 154 7.85 -0.41 -2.06
C SER A 154 6.99 0.04 -0.87
N GLN A 155 5.79 -0.54 -0.69
CA GLN A 155 4.94 -0.43 0.50
C GLN A 155 5.11 -1.66 1.43
N GLU A 156 5.52 -2.78 0.85
CA GLU A 156 6.51 -3.75 1.34
C GLU A 156 7.93 -3.21 1.04
N ALA A 157 9.01 -3.92 1.42
CA ALA A 157 10.39 -3.40 1.63
C ALA A 157 10.49 -2.25 2.65
N VAL A 158 9.58 -1.29 2.60
CA VAL A 158 8.91 -0.69 3.76
C VAL A 158 8.24 -1.75 4.66
N THR A 159 8.14 -3.04 4.26
CA THR A 159 8.00 -4.19 5.20
C THR A 159 9.28 -4.50 6.00
N THR A 160 10.30 -3.63 5.95
CA THR A 160 11.20 -3.47 7.10
C THR A 160 10.50 -2.83 8.29
N LEU A 161 9.32 -2.19 8.16
CA LEU A 161 8.59 -1.62 9.29
C LEU A 161 8.10 -2.68 10.30
N PRO A 162 7.41 -3.78 9.93
CA PRO A 162 7.10 -4.83 10.88
C PRO A 162 8.38 -5.37 11.52
N GLU A 163 9.34 -5.92 10.76
CA GLU A 163 10.53 -6.55 11.36
C GLU A 163 11.42 -5.58 12.16
N ALA A 164 11.50 -4.30 11.80
CA ALA A 164 12.20 -3.31 12.63
C ALA A 164 11.40 -3.06 13.91
N ILE A 165 10.10 -2.79 13.82
CA ILE A 165 9.26 -2.50 15.00
C ILE A 165 9.11 -3.73 15.90
N ILE A 166 9.21 -4.94 15.35
CA ILE A 166 9.23 -6.22 16.06
C ILE A 166 10.64 -6.56 16.61
N LYS A 167 11.72 -6.02 16.02
CA LYS A 167 13.06 -6.00 16.66
C LYS A 167 13.20 -4.92 17.73
N PHE A 168 12.34 -3.90 17.72
CA PHE A 168 12.23 -2.84 18.71
C PHE A 168 11.00 -3.02 19.64
N ASP A 169 10.33 -4.18 19.58
CA ASP A 169 9.03 -4.43 20.23
C ASP A 169 9.13 -4.37 21.77
N ASP A 170 10.23 -4.89 22.31
CA ASP A 170 10.57 -4.86 23.74
C ASP A 170 10.78 -3.44 24.29
N SER A 171 10.83 -2.43 23.42
CA SER A 171 11.08 -1.04 23.80
C SER A 171 9.87 -0.13 23.51
N LEU A 172 9.27 -0.22 22.31
CA LEU A 172 8.29 0.79 21.83
C LEU A 172 6.98 0.84 22.59
N TYR A 173 6.62 -0.27 23.23
CA TYR A 173 5.40 -0.41 24.01
C TYR A 173 5.67 -0.80 25.48
N ALA A 174 6.94 -0.75 25.90
CA ALA A 174 7.37 -1.12 27.25
C ALA A 174 7.34 0.04 28.27
N MET A 175 7.18 1.28 27.81
CA MET A 175 7.15 2.47 28.67
C MET A 175 5.72 3.06 28.70
N SER A 176 5.06 2.84 29.84
CA SER A 176 3.92 3.64 30.35
C SER A 176 2.70 3.92 29.44
N ASP A 177 2.16 2.90 28.74
CA ASP A 177 0.72 2.60 28.83
C ASP A 177 0.35 1.18 28.32
N TYR A 178 0.59 0.18 29.17
CA TYR A 178 0.43 -1.26 28.89
C TYR A 178 -0.98 -1.65 28.37
N LYS A 179 -1.98 -0.81 28.66
CA LYS A 179 -3.37 -0.97 28.21
C LYS A 179 -3.50 -0.99 26.69
N LEU A 180 -2.86 -0.07 25.96
CA LEU A 180 -3.02 0.00 24.49
C LEU A 180 -2.40 -1.22 23.81
N TYR A 181 -1.23 -1.68 24.29
CA TYR A 181 -0.61 -2.90 23.78
C TYR A 181 -1.50 -4.14 24.01
N HIS A 182 -2.08 -4.27 25.21
CA HIS A 182 -3.04 -5.33 25.50
C HIS A 182 -4.32 -5.25 24.66
N GLU A 183 -4.86 -4.05 24.44
CA GLU A 183 -6.01 -3.86 23.55
C GLU A 183 -5.65 -4.21 22.09
N ILE A 184 -4.45 -3.91 21.62
CA ILE A 184 -3.95 -4.30 20.29
C ILE A 184 -3.76 -5.82 20.20
N ARG A 185 -3.17 -6.48 21.20
CA ARG A 185 -2.99 -7.95 21.25
C ARG A 185 -4.33 -8.69 21.33
N SER A 186 -5.21 -8.29 22.24
CA SER A 186 -6.55 -8.87 22.39
C SER A 186 -7.42 -8.61 21.15
N ALA A 187 -7.26 -7.46 20.48
CA ALA A 187 -7.82 -7.23 19.17
C ALA A 187 -7.20 -8.18 18.13
N ALA A 188 -5.87 -8.35 18.07
CA ALA A 188 -5.20 -9.22 17.11
C ALA A 188 -5.71 -10.66 17.16
N GLU A 189 -5.84 -11.24 18.36
CA GLU A 189 -6.40 -12.57 18.62
C GLU A 189 -7.88 -12.70 18.24
N ASN A 190 -8.62 -11.59 18.12
CA ASN A 190 -10.03 -11.58 17.75
C ASN A 190 -10.22 -11.61 16.22
N THR A 191 -11.10 -12.48 15.72
CA THR A 191 -11.42 -12.55 14.27
C THR A 191 -12.47 -11.53 13.81
N ARG A 192 -12.98 -10.67 14.72
CA ARG A 192 -13.85 -9.54 14.38
C ARG A 192 -13.08 -8.40 13.72
N SER A 193 -13.82 -7.65 12.91
CA SER A 193 -13.37 -6.42 12.28
C SER A 193 -13.16 -5.32 13.33
N ILE A 194 -12.15 -4.48 13.14
CA ILE A 194 -11.73 -3.46 14.11
C ILE A 194 -11.89 -2.06 13.51
N LEU A 195 -12.30 -1.09 14.31
CA LEU A 195 -12.41 0.32 13.92
C LEU A 195 -11.45 1.17 14.77
N LEU A 196 -10.34 1.57 14.17
CA LEU A 196 -9.27 2.35 14.79
C LEU A 196 -9.61 3.84 14.76
N PHE A 197 -9.95 4.42 15.91
CA PHE A 197 -10.11 5.87 16.09
C PHE A 197 -8.77 6.51 16.43
N GLY A 198 -8.62 7.79 16.10
CA GLY A 198 -7.43 8.58 16.43
C GLY A 198 -7.17 9.67 15.40
N GLU A 199 -6.47 10.72 15.80
CA GLU A 199 -6.14 11.84 14.91
C GLU A 199 -5.24 11.44 13.71
N PRO A 200 -5.10 12.29 12.69
CA PRO A 200 -4.11 12.09 11.63
C PRO A 200 -2.71 11.87 12.21
N GLY A 201 -1.97 10.92 11.62
CA GLY A 201 -0.59 10.61 12.00
C GLY A 201 -0.39 9.91 13.36
N THR A 202 -1.44 9.42 14.05
CA THR A 202 -1.30 8.65 15.30
C THR A 202 -0.74 7.23 15.16
N GLY A 203 -0.53 6.75 13.93
CA GLY A 203 0.02 5.42 13.66
C GLY A 203 -1.01 4.32 13.35
N LYS A 204 -2.27 4.66 13.03
CA LYS A 204 -3.33 3.68 12.71
C LYS A 204 -2.91 2.59 11.70
N THR A 205 -2.23 2.96 10.61
CA THR A 205 -1.73 2.01 9.59
C THR A 205 -0.69 1.04 10.16
N LEU A 206 0.17 1.48 11.08
CA LEU A 206 1.10 0.62 11.80
C LEU A 206 0.35 -0.31 12.75
N THR A 207 -0.59 0.22 13.53
CA THR A 207 -1.42 -0.57 14.44
C THR A 207 -2.20 -1.67 13.70
N ALA A 208 -2.76 -1.38 12.51
CA ALA A 208 -3.41 -2.37 11.67
C ALA A 208 -2.44 -3.48 11.20
N ARG A 209 -1.20 -3.12 10.82
CA ARG A 209 -0.16 -4.11 10.47
C ARG A 209 0.26 -4.96 11.67
N LEU A 210 0.41 -4.38 12.87
CA LEU A 210 0.71 -5.11 14.10
C LEU A 210 -0.42 -6.08 14.48
N MET A 211 -1.68 -5.65 14.38
CA MET A 211 -2.84 -6.51 14.61
C MET A 211 -2.89 -7.70 13.65
N HIS A 212 -2.51 -7.50 12.39
CA HIS A 212 -2.41 -8.59 11.42
C HIS A 212 -1.25 -9.54 11.78
N TYR A 213 -0.06 -9.01 12.05
CA TYR A 213 1.15 -9.78 12.39
C TYR A 213 0.99 -10.64 13.66
N TYR A 214 0.27 -10.14 14.66
CA TYR A 214 -0.02 -10.87 15.90
C TYR A 214 -1.26 -11.77 15.83
N SER A 215 -1.95 -11.84 14.69
CA SER A 215 -3.11 -12.73 14.49
C SER A 215 -2.72 -14.03 13.79
N ASP A 216 -3.62 -15.02 13.84
CA ASP A 216 -3.52 -16.27 13.07
C ASP A 216 -3.47 -16.06 11.54
N ARG A 217 -3.63 -14.82 11.06
CA ARG A 217 -3.63 -14.43 9.65
C ARG A 217 -2.31 -13.86 9.15
N ARG A 218 -1.29 -13.73 10.02
CA ARG A 218 0.01 -13.08 9.73
C ARG A 218 0.76 -13.61 8.50
N ASP A 219 0.51 -14.88 8.15
CA ASP A 219 1.15 -15.59 7.06
C ASP A 219 0.33 -15.48 5.73
N ASN A 220 -0.78 -14.72 5.76
CA ASN A 220 -1.63 -14.39 4.61
C ASN A 220 -1.50 -12.90 4.22
N HIS A 221 -2.14 -12.49 3.12
CA HIS A 221 -2.02 -11.13 2.59
C HIS A 221 -2.54 -10.03 3.54
N PHE A 222 -1.77 -8.94 3.68
CA PHE A 222 -2.23 -7.68 4.25
C PHE A 222 -2.40 -6.64 3.14
N ARG A 223 -3.64 -6.27 2.83
CA ARG A 223 -3.96 -5.25 1.83
C ARG A 223 -4.32 -3.92 2.50
N ILE A 224 -3.96 -2.82 1.86
CA ILE A 224 -4.35 -1.46 2.26
C ILE A 224 -5.11 -0.84 1.09
N VAL A 225 -6.20 -0.14 1.39
CA VAL A 225 -6.85 0.80 0.48
C VAL A 225 -7.13 2.10 1.24
N ASP A 226 -6.97 3.23 0.58
CA ASP A 226 -7.38 4.53 1.12
C ASP A 226 -8.75 4.90 0.56
N SER A 227 -9.69 5.30 1.44
CA SER A 227 -11.01 5.78 1.05
C SER A 227 -11.05 7.29 0.76
N MET A 228 -9.92 7.88 0.38
CA MET A 228 -9.87 9.17 -0.32
C MET A 228 -10.44 9.12 -1.75
N ILE A 229 -10.62 7.93 -2.34
CA ILE A 229 -11.30 7.73 -3.64
C ILE A 229 -12.83 7.84 -3.51
N GLU A 230 -13.54 8.01 -4.63
CA GLU A 230 -15.00 8.15 -4.62
C GLU A 230 -15.71 6.84 -4.22
N ALA A 231 -16.90 6.95 -3.62
CA ALA A 231 -17.60 5.81 -3.04
C ALA A 231 -17.93 4.71 -4.06
N SER A 232 -18.26 5.08 -5.30
CA SER A 232 -18.50 4.17 -6.41
C SER A 232 -17.23 3.48 -6.93
N GLU A 233 -16.07 4.13 -6.85
CA GLU A 233 -14.78 3.50 -7.20
C GLU A 233 -14.39 2.48 -6.14
N LEU A 234 -14.46 2.85 -4.86
CA LEU A 234 -14.21 1.94 -3.74
C LEU A 234 -15.17 0.74 -3.73
N GLU A 235 -16.44 0.96 -4.09
CA GLU A 235 -17.41 -0.11 -4.28
C GLU A 235 -17.00 -1.08 -5.39
N GLN A 236 -16.48 -0.59 -6.52
CA GLN A 236 -16.02 -1.46 -7.61
C GLN A 236 -14.74 -2.22 -7.24
N MET A 237 -13.81 -1.61 -6.51
CA MET A 237 -12.58 -2.27 -6.05
C MET A 237 -12.84 -3.36 -4.99
N LEU A 238 -13.84 -3.17 -4.13
CA LEU A 238 -14.25 -4.14 -3.10
C LEU A 238 -15.23 -5.20 -3.60
N PHE A 239 -16.18 -4.82 -4.46
CA PHE A 239 -17.35 -5.61 -4.85
C PHE A 239 -17.66 -5.49 -6.36
N PRO A 240 -16.74 -5.92 -7.24
CA PRO A 240 -16.90 -5.78 -8.69
C PRO A 240 -18.07 -6.60 -9.23
N SER A 241 -18.70 -6.10 -10.29
CA SER A 241 -19.96 -6.67 -10.82
C SER A 241 -19.81 -8.00 -11.56
N SER A 242 -18.60 -8.49 -11.81
CA SER A 242 -18.36 -9.73 -12.56
C SER A 242 -17.64 -10.79 -11.72
N LYS A 243 -18.10 -12.04 -11.81
CA LYS A 243 -17.53 -13.17 -11.04
C LYS A 243 -16.04 -13.45 -11.32
N ARG A 244 -15.52 -13.07 -12.49
CA ARG A 244 -14.08 -13.22 -12.80
C ARG A 244 -13.22 -12.13 -12.13
N ALA A 245 -13.77 -10.94 -11.93
CA ALA A 245 -13.08 -9.85 -11.24
C ALA A 245 -13.19 -9.94 -9.70
N ASP A 246 -14.01 -10.87 -9.18
CA ASP A 246 -14.27 -11.07 -7.75
C ASP A 246 -13.02 -11.57 -7.00
N ASP A 247 -12.23 -12.45 -7.63
CA ASP A 247 -10.94 -12.95 -7.09
C ASP A 247 -9.82 -11.90 -7.22
N ASP A 248 -9.86 -11.08 -8.27
CA ASP A 248 -8.97 -9.92 -8.46
C ASP A 248 -9.37 -8.69 -7.60
N SER A 249 -10.52 -8.73 -6.91
CA SER A 249 -10.98 -7.64 -6.04
C SER A 249 -10.08 -7.47 -4.82
N LEU A 250 -10.15 -6.32 -4.14
CA LEU A 250 -9.41 -6.11 -2.88
C LEU A 250 -9.77 -7.14 -1.79
N LEU A 251 -10.98 -7.72 -1.84
CA LEU A 251 -11.39 -8.79 -0.93
C LEU A 251 -10.82 -10.15 -1.37
N GLY A 252 -10.83 -10.46 -2.67
CA GLY A 252 -10.20 -11.67 -3.21
C GLY A 252 -8.69 -11.68 -2.98
N GLN A 253 -8.01 -10.58 -3.28
CA GLN A 253 -6.58 -10.35 -3.00
C GLN A 253 -6.20 -10.37 -1.51
N ALA A 254 -7.18 -10.27 -0.60
CA ALA A 254 -7.00 -10.31 0.85
C ALA A 254 -7.58 -11.59 1.49
N GLN A 255 -8.01 -12.58 0.69
CA GLN A 255 -8.60 -13.83 1.16
C GLN A 255 -7.68 -14.57 2.15
N GLY A 256 -8.23 -15.01 3.27
CA GLY A 256 -7.50 -15.58 4.42
C GLY A 256 -6.78 -14.52 5.27
N GLY A 257 -6.52 -13.34 4.72
CA GLY A 257 -5.72 -12.27 5.30
C GLY A 257 -6.54 -11.12 5.89
N THR A 258 -6.05 -9.90 5.69
CA THR A 258 -6.59 -8.69 6.32
C THR A 258 -6.59 -7.51 5.34
N LEU A 259 -7.70 -6.78 5.29
CA LEU A 259 -7.85 -5.55 4.53
C LEU A 259 -7.97 -4.36 5.48
N TYR A 260 -7.02 -3.43 5.40
CA TYR A 260 -7.08 -2.14 6.08
C TYR A 260 -7.66 -1.07 5.15
N ILE A 261 -8.78 -0.47 5.55
CA ILE A 261 -9.41 0.65 4.86
C ILE A 261 -9.05 1.93 5.64
N ALA A 262 -8.08 2.69 5.12
CA ALA A 262 -7.71 3.99 5.65
C ALA A 262 -8.80 5.03 5.37
N ASP A 263 -8.80 6.11 6.17
CA ASP A 263 -9.77 7.21 6.12
C ASP A 263 -11.25 6.78 6.14
N PHE A 264 -11.57 5.63 6.74
CA PHE A 264 -12.89 4.96 6.75
C PHE A 264 -14.07 5.93 6.95
N ASP A 265 -13.90 6.99 7.76
CA ASP A 265 -14.91 8.05 7.96
C ASP A 265 -15.33 8.80 6.69
N ARG A 266 -14.53 8.79 5.63
CA ARG A 266 -14.82 9.36 4.30
C ARG A 266 -15.95 8.65 3.58
N MET A 267 -16.06 7.34 3.70
CA MET A 267 -17.13 6.58 3.04
C MET A 267 -18.52 7.09 3.42
N GLY A 268 -18.69 7.58 4.65
CA GLY A 268 -19.94 8.19 5.11
C GLY A 268 -20.05 9.69 4.85
N LYS A 269 -19.00 10.41 4.42
CA LYS A 269 -19.04 11.90 4.33
C LYS A 269 -20.12 12.40 3.38
N GLN A 270 -20.46 11.66 2.34
CA GLN A 270 -21.55 12.01 1.43
C GLN A 270 -22.82 11.21 1.79
N ASP A 271 -23.95 11.90 1.98
CA ASP A 271 -25.27 11.26 2.09
C ASP A 271 -25.87 11.12 0.69
N ASN A 272 -25.24 10.26 -0.11
CA ASN A 272 -25.64 9.95 -1.48
C ASN A 272 -25.92 8.44 -1.61
N GLU A 273 -26.59 8.05 -2.70
CA GLU A 273 -27.01 6.66 -2.90
C GLU A 273 -25.80 5.70 -2.96
N GLU A 274 -24.68 6.13 -3.52
CA GLU A 274 -23.46 5.34 -3.69
C GLU A 274 -22.77 5.02 -2.35
N SER A 275 -22.57 6.01 -1.49
CA SER A 275 -22.11 5.86 -0.11
C SER A 275 -22.98 4.88 0.66
N GLN A 276 -24.30 5.08 0.64
CA GLN A 276 -25.21 4.19 1.34
C GLN A 276 -25.18 2.76 0.75
N ARG A 277 -25.02 2.61 -0.57
CA ARG A 277 -24.90 1.30 -1.25
C ARG A 277 -23.61 0.57 -0.88
N LEU A 278 -22.48 1.27 -0.87
CA LEU A 278 -21.18 0.77 -0.39
C LEU A 278 -21.27 0.31 1.06
N GLN A 279 -21.81 1.14 1.95
CA GLN A 279 -21.98 0.79 3.36
C GLN A 279 -22.91 -0.42 3.56
N ARG A 280 -24.02 -0.52 2.80
CA ARG A 280 -24.90 -1.70 2.81
C ARG A 280 -24.18 -2.97 2.32
N LYS A 281 -23.33 -2.88 1.29
CA LYS A 281 -22.49 -3.99 0.81
C LYS A 281 -21.47 -4.42 1.87
N LEU A 282 -20.76 -3.48 2.51
CA LEU A 282 -19.85 -3.76 3.63
C LEU A 282 -20.58 -4.41 4.82
N LEU A 283 -21.75 -3.92 5.19
CA LEU A 283 -22.58 -4.48 6.26
C LEU A 283 -23.03 -5.92 5.94
N HIS A 284 -23.49 -6.15 4.71
CA HIS A 284 -23.83 -7.49 4.25
C HIS A 284 -22.61 -8.42 4.28
N TYR A 285 -21.45 -7.94 3.80
CA TYR A 285 -20.21 -8.68 3.83
C TYR A 285 -19.79 -9.06 5.27
N LEU A 286 -19.82 -8.13 6.21
CA LEU A 286 -19.45 -8.38 7.61
C LEU A 286 -20.42 -9.30 8.34
N LYS A 287 -21.72 -9.29 7.99
CA LYS A 287 -22.75 -10.18 8.55
C LYS A 287 -22.72 -11.60 7.96
N TYR A 288 -22.46 -11.76 6.66
CA TYR A 288 -22.64 -13.04 5.94
C TYR A 288 -21.35 -13.66 5.35
N ARG A 289 -20.20 -12.97 5.45
CA ARG A 289 -18.83 -13.43 5.11
C ARG A 289 -18.71 -14.33 3.87
N LYS A 290 -18.96 -13.76 2.69
CA LYS A 290 -18.70 -14.41 1.38
C LYS A 290 -17.22 -14.77 1.17
N TYR A 291 -16.32 -13.94 1.69
CA TYR A 291 -14.87 -14.14 1.71
C TYR A 291 -14.39 -14.15 3.16
N ASP A 292 -13.31 -14.87 3.47
CA ASP A 292 -12.71 -14.86 4.80
C ASP A 292 -11.61 -13.81 4.88
N VAL A 293 -12.01 -12.54 4.95
CA VAL A 293 -11.12 -11.39 5.12
C VAL A 293 -11.47 -10.69 6.42
N ARG A 294 -10.45 -10.37 7.20
CA ARG A 294 -10.61 -9.46 8.34
C ARG A 294 -10.55 -8.01 7.87
N ILE A 295 -11.56 -7.20 8.19
CA ILE A 295 -11.52 -5.75 7.88
C ILE A 295 -11.04 -4.95 9.09
N ILE A 296 -10.12 -4.02 8.86
CA ILE A 296 -9.75 -2.98 9.84
C ILE A 296 -10.04 -1.62 9.21
N GLY A 297 -10.89 -0.80 9.82
CA GLY A 297 -11.16 0.57 9.38
C GLY A 297 -10.35 1.58 10.18
N GLY A 298 -9.79 2.61 9.54
CA GLY A 298 -9.10 3.72 10.23
C GLY A 298 -9.86 5.04 10.13
N ILE A 299 -10.30 5.60 11.26
CA ILE A 299 -11.00 6.89 11.35
C ILE A 299 -10.02 7.99 11.80
N ASN A 300 -9.98 9.12 11.10
CA ASN A 300 -9.06 10.24 11.36
C ASN A 300 -9.56 11.23 12.43
N ARG A 301 -10.29 10.74 13.43
CA ARG A 301 -10.87 11.52 14.53
C ARG A 301 -10.84 10.72 15.82
N SER A 302 -10.77 11.40 16.96
CA SER A 302 -11.03 10.75 18.26
C SER A 302 -12.50 10.33 18.33
N ARG A 303 -12.80 9.23 19.02
CA ARG A 303 -14.18 8.73 19.15
C ARG A 303 -15.10 9.72 19.87
N LYS A 304 -14.58 10.50 20.83
CA LYS A 304 -15.31 11.61 21.48
C LYS A 304 -15.70 12.73 20.51
N GLY A 305 -14.91 12.95 19.45
CA GLY A 305 -15.18 13.92 18.38
C GLY A 305 -15.90 13.33 17.17
N PHE A 306 -16.26 12.04 17.19
CA PHE A 306 -17.04 11.41 16.14
C PHE A 306 -18.53 11.72 16.37
N PRO A 307 -19.22 12.46 15.48
CA PRO A 307 -20.57 12.95 15.77
C PRO A 307 -21.59 11.82 15.93
N ILE A 308 -22.55 12.01 16.83
CA ILE A 308 -23.74 11.12 16.95
C ILE A 308 -24.54 11.10 15.62
N PHE A 309 -24.49 12.19 14.85
CA PHE A 309 -25.00 12.29 13.48
C PHE A 309 -23.96 11.87 12.42
N SER A 310 -23.11 10.89 12.72
CA SER A 310 -22.27 10.26 11.71
C SER A 310 -23.18 9.66 10.63
N ARG A 311 -22.93 10.02 9.36
CA ARG A 311 -23.64 9.52 8.16
C ARG A 311 -23.31 8.04 7.83
N PHE A 312 -23.03 7.26 8.87
CA PHE A 312 -22.84 5.83 8.81
C PHE A 312 -24.12 5.11 9.23
N LEU A 313 -24.41 3.99 8.57
CA LEU A 313 -25.35 3.00 9.08
C LEU A 313 -24.88 2.53 10.47
N PRO A 314 -25.64 2.74 11.56
CA PRO A 314 -25.21 2.34 12.90
C PRO A 314 -24.87 0.85 12.97
N GLU A 315 -25.68 0.02 12.31
CA GLU A 315 -25.47 -1.42 12.19
C GLU A 315 -24.10 -1.82 11.61
N LEU A 316 -23.49 -0.98 10.75
CA LEU A 316 -22.15 -1.23 10.22
C LEU A 316 -21.10 -1.03 11.31
N LEU A 317 -21.21 0.05 12.08
CA LEU A 317 -20.31 0.34 13.20
C LEU A 317 -20.45 -0.73 14.30
N ASP A 318 -21.67 -1.19 14.59
CA ASP A 318 -21.95 -2.24 15.58
C ASP A 318 -21.34 -3.61 15.22
N THR A 319 -21.02 -3.85 13.94
CA THR A 319 -20.29 -5.07 13.53
C THR A 319 -18.78 -5.02 13.77
N MET A 320 -18.24 -3.86 14.18
CA MET A 320 -16.80 -3.62 14.34
C MET A 320 -16.46 -3.27 15.80
N ILE A 321 -15.34 -3.77 16.31
CA ILE A 321 -14.87 -3.42 17.66
C ILE A 321 -14.11 -2.08 17.59
N PRO A 322 -14.53 -1.03 18.32
CA PRO A 322 -13.81 0.24 18.34
C PRO A 322 -12.57 0.16 19.23
N LEU A 323 -11.44 0.70 18.75
CA LEU A 323 -10.21 0.89 19.53
C LEU A 323 -9.69 2.31 19.32
N ASP A 324 -9.37 3.00 20.41
CA ASP A 324 -8.96 4.40 20.41
C ASP A 324 -7.42 4.53 20.49
N LEU A 325 -6.78 5.12 19.46
CA LEU A 325 -5.36 5.45 19.50
C LEU A 325 -5.15 6.86 20.10
N PRO A 326 -4.44 6.98 21.23
CA PRO A 326 -4.08 8.28 21.80
C PRO A 326 -3.18 9.10 20.86
N SER A 327 -3.37 10.41 20.93
CA SER A 327 -2.53 11.41 20.27
C SER A 327 -1.13 11.45 20.91
N LEU A 328 -0.12 11.92 20.17
CA LEU A 328 1.27 11.93 20.64
C LEU A 328 1.46 12.83 21.87
N ARG A 329 0.66 13.88 22.01
CA ARG A 329 0.60 14.74 23.20
C ARG A 329 0.08 14.04 24.46
N GLU A 330 -0.66 12.95 24.32
CA GLU A 330 -1.16 12.12 25.43
C GLU A 330 -0.16 11.01 25.82
N ARG A 331 0.88 10.78 25.00
CA ARG A 331 1.96 9.79 25.19
C ARG A 331 3.32 10.36 24.82
N LYS A 332 3.68 11.48 25.47
CA LYS A 332 4.96 12.16 25.23
C LYS A 332 6.18 11.32 25.63
N ASP A 333 5.96 10.25 26.40
CA ASP A 333 7.00 9.28 26.78
C ASP A 333 7.39 8.31 25.63
N ASP A 334 6.59 8.20 24.56
CA ASP A 334 6.96 7.48 23.34
C ASP A 334 8.09 8.20 22.56
N ILE A 335 8.20 9.52 22.72
CA ILE A 335 8.99 10.41 21.86
C ILE A 335 10.49 10.03 21.84
N PRO A 336 11.18 9.81 22.97
CA PRO A 336 12.60 9.44 22.98
C PRO A 336 12.95 8.26 22.08
N LEU A 337 12.09 7.24 22.05
CA LEU A 337 12.32 6.01 21.30
C LEU A 337 11.85 6.10 19.85
N LEU A 338 10.75 6.82 19.58
CA LEU A 338 10.38 7.19 18.21
C LEU A 338 11.54 7.91 17.50
N ILE A 339 12.24 8.81 18.21
CA ILE A 339 13.43 9.51 17.70
C ILE A 339 14.56 8.55 17.32
N GLU A 340 14.89 7.58 18.18
CA GLU A 340 15.92 6.57 17.89
C GLU A 340 15.59 5.72 16.68
N ILE A 341 14.33 5.27 16.59
CA ILE A 341 13.85 4.44 15.48
C ILE A 341 13.85 5.20 14.16
N PHE A 342 13.42 6.47 14.15
CA PHE A 342 13.48 7.29 12.95
C PHE A 342 14.94 7.59 12.55
N LEU A 343 15.83 7.89 13.49
CA LEU A 343 17.26 8.04 13.20
C LEU A 343 17.84 6.79 12.54
N GLU A 344 17.55 5.61 13.07
CA GLU A 344 18.04 4.36 12.46
C GLU A 344 17.42 4.13 11.08
N GLN A 345 16.11 4.32 10.90
CA GLN A 345 15.44 4.18 9.59
C GLN A 345 16.08 5.08 8.54
N PHE A 346 16.31 6.36 8.84
CA PHE A 346 16.96 7.30 7.92
C PHE A 346 18.45 7.01 7.72
N ASN A 347 19.16 6.50 8.72
CA ASN A 347 20.56 6.07 8.59
C ASN A 347 20.73 4.76 7.79
N ARG A 348 19.75 3.86 7.80
CA ARG A 348 19.75 2.63 6.97
C ARG A 348 19.63 2.94 5.48
N GLN A 349 18.97 4.04 5.11
CA GLN A 349 18.86 4.50 3.71
C GLN A 349 20.17 5.06 3.14
N ARG A 350 21.18 5.34 3.99
CA ARG A 350 22.47 5.90 3.56
C ARG A 350 23.48 4.80 3.24
N LYS A 351 24.10 4.90 2.07
CA LYS A 351 24.94 3.85 1.49
C LYS A 351 26.26 3.65 2.25
N LYS A 352 26.86 4.71 2.80
CA LYS A 352 28.13 4.60 3.56
C LYS A 352 27.90 4.81 5.05
N GLN A 353 28.64 4.06 5.88
CA GLN A 353 28.62 4.27 7.33
C GLN A 353 29.11 5.68 7.72
N SER A 354 30.01 6.28 6.95
CA SER A 354 30.52 7.65 7.14
C SER A 354 29.46 8.74 6.90
N GLU A 355 28.34 8.42 6.27
CA GLU A 355 27.22 9.33 5.99
C GLU A 355 26.11 9.23 7.08
N ARG A 356 26.26 8.33 8.05
CA ARG A 356 25.29 8.13 9.14
C ARG A 356 25.40 9.25 10.16
N LYS A 357 24.27 9.90 10.45
CA LYS A 357 24.17 10.96 11.46
C LYS A 357 23.99 10.38 12.85
N ARG A 358 24.39 11.15 13.86
CA ARG A 358 24.19 10.85 15.28
C ARG A 358 23.62 12.08 15.97
N PHE A 359 22.67 11.86 16.87
CA PHE A 359 22.23 12.90 17.79
C PHE A 359 23.26 13.07 18.91
N ILE A 360 23.57 14.32 19.22
CA ILE A 360 24.42 14.75 20.33
C ILE A 360 23.52 15.50 21.31
N ASP A 361 23.68 15.22 22.61
CA ASP A 361 22.80 15.75 23.66
C ASP A 361 21.33 15.29 23.49
N LEU A 362 21.15 13.96 23.44
CA LEU A 362 19.84 13.30 23.30
C LEU A 362 18.82 13.78 24.34
N GLN A 363 19.24 13.96 25.59
CA GLN A 363 18.35 14.41 26.67
C GLN A 363 17.72 15.78 26.34
N LYS A 364 18.53 16.74 25.90
CA LYS A 364 18.05 18.08 25.51
C LYS A 364 17.20 18.05 24.23
N ILE A 365 17.49 17.14 23.30
CA ILE A 365 16.66 16.89 22.11
C ILE A 365 15.28 16.34 22.55
N TYR A 366 15.24 15.38 23.47
CA TYR A 366 13.99 14.83 24.02
C TYR A 366 13.17 15.92 24.70
N GLU A 367 13.77 16.74 25.58
CA GLU A 367 13.09 17.84 26.26
C GLU A 367 12.43 18.82 25.28
N ILE A 368 13.14 19.25 24.24
CA ILE A 368 12.62 20.16 23.22
C ILE A 368 11.42 19.55 22.47
N LEU A 369 11.49 18.26 22.14
CA LEU A 369 10.47 17.54 21.37
C LEU A 369 9.27 17.11 22.23
N GLN A 370 9.48 16.82 23.52
CA GLN A 370 8.41 16.52 24.48
C GLN A 370 7.61 17.76 24.86
N VAL A 371 8.21 18.96 24.88
CA VAL A 371 7.44 20.20 25.09
C VAL A 371 6.45 20.46 23.93
N GLN A 372 6.76 20.03 22.70
CA GLN A 372 5.89 20.24 21.54
C GLN A 372 4.53 19.53 21.68
N ASP A 373 3.54 20.10 20.99
CA ASP A 373 2.12 19.72 21.10
C ASP A 373 1.64 18.76 20.00
N TRP A 374 2.43 18.62 18.91
CA TRP A 374 2.24 17.68 17.80
C TRP A 374 0.82 17.62 17.17
N ARG A 375 0.02 18.68 17.34
CA ARG A 375 -1.42 18.71 17.00
C ARG A 375 -1.74 18.49 15.52
N HIS A 376 -0.82 18.82 14.61
CA HIS A 376 -1.09 18.82 13.18
C HIS A 376 -0.82 17.48 12.50
N GLY A 377 0.01 16.62 13.09
CA GLY A 377 0.30 15.30 12.50
C GLY A 377 0.89 14.24 13.44
N ASN A 378 0.86 14.44 14.76
CA ASN A 378 1.27 13.43 15.75
C ASN A 378 2.65 12.80 15.41
N ILE A 379 2.73 11.48 15.27
CA ILE A 379 3.98 10.75 14.96
C ILE A 379 4.47 11.06 13.54
N ALA A 380 3.57 11.31 12.59
CA ALA A 380 3.96 11.71 11.24
C ALA A 380 4.65 13.09 11.24
N GLN A 381 4.16 14.04 12.04
CA GLN A 381 4.80 15.35 12.21
C GLN A 381 6.16 15.23 12.90
N LEU A 382 6.28 14.41 13.94
CA LEU A 382 7.57 14.11 14.59
C LEU A 382 8.58 13.52 13.60
N ARG A 383 8.16 12.54 12.79
CA ARG A 383 8.98 11.93 11.75
C ARG A 383 9.47 12.94 10.72
N ILE A 384 8.58 13.80 10.21
CA ILE A 384 8.92 14.85 9.22
C ILE A 384 9.93 15.83 9.82
N ALA A 385 9.73 16.30 11.06
CA ALA A 385 10.67 17.20 11.72
C ALA A 385 12.07 16.57 11.88
N ILE A 386 12.14 15.28 12.25
CA ILE A 386 13.41 14.53 12.33
C ILE A 386 14.04 14.35 10.95
N GLU A 387 13.26 13.98 9.93
CA GLU A 387 13.72 13.83 8.56
C GLU A 387 14.33 15.14 8.01
N GLU A 388 13.66 16.25 8.28
CA GLU A 388 14.08 17.58 7.87
C GLU A 388 15.35 18.05 8.58
N VAL A 389 15.48 17.84 9.90
CA VAL A 389 16.74 18.07 10.62
C VAL A 389 17.85 17.18 10.04
N LEU A 390 17.57 15.89 9.82
CA LEU A 390 18.48 14.94 9.21
C LEU A 390 18.77 15.20 7.73
N PHE A 391 18.07 16.13 7.08
CA PHE A 391 18.36 16.65 5.74
C PHE A 391 19.14 17.96 5.81
N LYS A 392 18.64 18.96 6.55
CA LYS A 392 19.17 20.33 6.60
C LYS A 392 20.53 20.47 7.31
N THR A 393 20.81 19.69 8.36
CA THR A 393 22.11 19.77 9.05
C THR A 393 23.22 19.18 8.17
N PRO A 394 24.24 19.92 7.71
CA PRO A 394 25.31 19.33 6.88
C PRO A 394 26.26 18.41 7.66
N SER A 395 26.34 18.59 8.98
CA SER A 395 27.18 17.81 9.90
C SER A 395 26.68 16.37 10.09
N MET A 396 27.59 15.44 10.40
CA MET A 396 27.24 14.09 10.88
C MET A 396 26.79 14.09 12.34
N SER A 397 27.15 15.12 13.10
CA SER A 397 26.67 15.37 14.46
C SER A 397 25.52 16.37 14.41
N VAL A 398 24.35 15.95 14.87
CA VAL A 398 23.11 16.74 14.94
C VAL A 398 22.84 17.08 16.40
N THR A 399 22.47 18.33 16.67
CA THR A 399 22.36 18.89 18.02
C THR A 399 20.93 19.35 18.33
N ALA A 400 20.68 19.66 19.61
CA ALA A 400 19.45 20.30 20.05
C ALA A 400 19.12 21.62 19.32
N ASP A 401 20.14 22.38 18.87
CA ASP A 401 19.93 23.65 18.17
C ASP A 401 19.48 23.46 16.72
N ASP A 402 19.90 22.37 16.06
CA ASP A 402 19.38 22.00 14.73
C ASP A 402 17.86 21.73 14.78
N PHE A 403 17.39 21.08 15.85
CA PHE A 403 15.95 20.85 16.07
C PHE A 403 15.18 22.15 16.32
N ARG A 404 15.76 23.11 17.06
CA ARG A 404 15.11 24.43 17.29
C ARG A 404 14.86 25.17 15.99
N VAL A 405 15.87 25.26 15.13
CA VAL A 405 15.78 25.95 13.83
C VAL A 405 14.64 25.39 12.96
N VAL A 406 14.47 24.06 12.94
CA VAL A 406 13.37 23.42 12.20
C VAL A 406 12.01 23.69 12.87
N LEU A 407 11.90 23.50 14.18
CA LEU A 407 10.64 23.71 14.91
C LEU A 407 10.16 25.17 14.89
N GLU A 408 11.08 26.13 14.95
CA GLU A 408 10.78 27.57 14.83
C GLU A 408 10.27 27.93 13.43
N ALA A 409 10.86 27.37 12.37
CA ALA A 409 10.38 27.57 11.00
C ALA A 409 8.95 27.04 10.80
N HIS A 410 8.63 25.87 11.37
CA HIS A 410 7.25 25.36 11.40
C HIS A 410 6.31 26.24 12.23
N GLY A 411 6.79 26.83 13.33
CA GLY A 411 6.02 27.75 14.16
C GLY A 411 5.40 28.92 13.39
N ASP A 412 6.13 29.49 12.44
CA ASP A 412 5.64 30.60 11.60
C ASP A 412 4.70 30.15 10.46
N GLU A 413 4.86 28.93 9.92
CA GLU A 413 3.97 28.42 8.86
C GLU A 413 2.60 27.96 9.41
N TYR A 414 2.57 27.20 10.52
CA TYR A 414 1.30 26.73 11.11
C TYR A 414 0.44 27.85 11.73
N VAL A 415 1.02 29.02 12.00
CA VAL A 415 0.27 30.23 12.39
C VAL A 415 -0.39 30.92 11.18
N ARG A 416 0.21 30.85 9.99
CA ARG A 416 -0.33 31.49 8.77
C ARG A 416 -1.54 30.78 8.19
N ASP A 417 -1.57 29.45 8.22
CA ASP A 417 -2.73 28.65 7.77
C ASP A 417 -3.95 28.74 8.70
N ASN A 418 -3.82 29.45 9.84
CA ASN A 418 -4.94 29.77 10.74
C ASN A 418 -5.41 31.24 10.62
N ALA A 419 -4.97 31.98 9.60
CA ALA A 419 -5.62 33.25 9.24
C ALA A 419 -7.04 32.95 8.72
N PRO A 420 -8.11 33.48 9.37
CA PRO A 420 -9.47 33.21 8.91
C PRO A 420 -9.69 33.78 7.52
N VAL A 421 -10.22 32.95 6.61
CA VAL A 421 -10.64 33.37 5.27
C VAL A 421 -11.69 34.47 5.41
N SER A 422 -11.29 35.69 5.02
CA SER A 422 -12.09 36.89 4.79
C SER A 422 -13.43 37.00 5.52
N ALA A 423 -13.46 37.80 6.59
CA ALA A 423 -14.70 38.36 7.07
C ALA A 423 -15.23 39.39 6.05
N GLU A 424 -16.36 39.09 5.40
CA GLU A 424 -17.26 40.13 4.87
C GLU A 424 -18.64 40.00 5.51
N THR A 425 -19.05 41.12 6.12
CA THR A 425 -20.39 41.43 6.64
C THR A 425 -21.06 40.39 7.56
N ASP A 426 -20.89 40.62 8.87
CA ASP A 426 -22.10 40.84 9.68
C ASP A 426 -21.84 41.82 10.84
N GLU A 427 -21.99 43.12 10.55
CA GLU A 427 -22.01 44.19 11.54
C GLU A 427 -23.26 44.07 12.44
N LYS A 428 -23.19 43.27 13.52
CA LYS A 428 -23.91 43.47 14.80
C LYS A 428 -23.64 42.32 15.77
N ARG A 429 -22.74 42.53 16.75
CA ARG A 429 -22.84 42.13 18.18
C ARG A 429 -21.49 42.26 18.91
N GLN A 430 -21.06 43.48 19.18
CA GLN A 430 -20.22 43.73 20.35
C GLN A 430 -21.13 43.90 21.58
N ALA A 431 -21.21 42.86 22.42
CA ALA A 431 -21.72 42.98 23.78
C ALA A 431 -21.08 41.87 24.65
N LYS A 432 -20.31 42.27 25.67
CA LYS A 432 -19.79 41.36 26.69
C LYS A 432 -20.96 40.71 27.44
N VAL A 433 -21.02 39.38 27.47
CA VAL A 433 -21.81 38.63 28.45
C VAL A 433 -20.98 37.44 28.94
N THR A 434 -20.37 37.58 30.11
CA THR A 434 -19.93 36.43 30.91
C THR A 434 -21.18 35.70 31.41
N LYS A 435 -21.38 34.45 30.97
CA LYS A 435 -22.45 33.61 31.52
C LYS A 435 -22.14 33.26 32.98
N PRO A 436 -23.10 33.38 33.92
CA PRO A 436 -22.93 32.85 35.28
C PRO A 436 -22.87 31.32 35.26
N PRO A 437 -22.33 30.67 36.31
CA PRO A 437 -22.30 29.22 36.42
C PRO A 437 -23.73 28.64 36.47
N LEU A 438 -23.88 27.43 35.92
CA LEU A 438 -25.15 26.71 35.93
C LEU A 438 -25.44 26.22 37.35
N ILE A 439 -26.49 26.75 37.99
CA ILE A 439 -26.99 26.23 39.27
C ILE A 439 -28.10 25.24 38.94
N ILE A 440 -27.84 23.96 39.18
CA ILE A 440 -28.84 22.89 39.05
C ILE A 440 -29.73 22.92 40.30
N THR A 441 -31.05 22.92 40.12
CA THR A 441 -32.00 22.94 41.24
C THR A 441 -32.53 21.55 41.57
N ASP A 442 -33.06 21.36 42.78
CA ASP A 442 -33.73 20.11 43.18
C ASP A 442 -34.94 19.76 42.29
N GLU A 443 -35.51 20.74 41.60
CA GLU A 443 -36.61 20.53 40.64
C GLU A 443 -36.10 19.95 39.30
N ASP A 444 -34.88 20.33 38.88
CA ASP A 444 -34.21 19.76 37.71
C ASP A 444 -33.80 18.29 37.96
N LEU A 445 -33.24 17.99 39.14
CA LEU A 445 -32.85 16.62 39.51
C LEU A 445 -34.06 15.66 39.51
N ARG A 446 -35.21 16.12 40.03
CA ARG A 446 -36.47 15.35 40.02
C ARG A 446 -36.99 15.09 38.61
N ARG A 447 -36.79 16.00 37.65
CA ARG A 447 -37.15 15.79 36.24
C ARG A 447 -36.33 14.69 35.57
N PHE A 448 -35.11 14.43 36.01
CA PHE A 448 -34.27 13.33 35.54
C PHE A 448 -34.48 12.02 36.32
N GLY A 449 -35.47 11.96 37.23
CA GLY A 449 -35.77 10.76 38.02
C GLY A 449 -34.73 10.43 39.09
N ILE A 450 -33.81 11.35 39.36
CA ILE A 450 -32.80 11.23 40.42
C ILE A 450 -33.45 11.72 41.73
N ARG A 451 -33.47 10.87 42.75
CA ARG A 451 -33.97 11.19 44.10
C ARG A 451 -32.87 11.74 45.00
#